data_AF-A0AAD8W3R5-F1
#
_entry.id   AF-A0AAD8W3R5-F1
#
_cell.length_a   1.000
_cell.length_b   1.000
_cell.length_c   1.000
_cell.angle_alpha   90.00
_cell.angle_beta   90.00
_cell.angle_gamma   90.00
#
_symmetry.space_group_name_H-M   'P 1'
#
loop_
_entity.id
_entity.type
_entity.pdbx_description
1 polymer ?
#
loop_
_entity_poly.entity_id
_entity_poly.type
_entity_poly.pdbx_seq_one_letter_code
_entity_poly.pdbx_strand_id
1 'polypeptide(L)'
;MATPVDEVVQASAVEGKKDEKKEVKWLKHYSSEQSILTVGDGDFSFSLALATAFGSGENLVATSVNSYDYLAVSYSNAEPNITELKRMGARVLHDVDATEMKSHAYLKLDQFDRIVFNFPHAGFAGRETMSHVISSHKDHLRAFFRNAGGLLRADGEIHVSHKTGHPYDRWEIEQLASESSLVMFKKEPFWQFEYPGYNQKRGAGARCDKNFPISGSVTYKFSMERNEDDESAPIHLTVALDLMKLEAVTSSA
;
A
#
# COMPACT_ATOMS: atom_id res chain seq x y z
N MET A 1 -3.70 78.62 5.65
CA MET A 1 -2.61 77.84 6.26
C MET A 1 -3.23 76.54 6.74
N ALA A 2 -2.94 75.42 6.05
CA ALA A 2 -3.51 74.11 6.33
C ALA A 2 -2.57 73.34 7.28
N THR A 3 -3.14 72.71 8.30
CA THR A 3 -2.45 71.82 9.25
C THR A 3 -2.25 70.44 8.62
N PRO A 4 -1.12 69.75 8.87
CA PRO A 4 -0.95 68.36 8.43
C PRO A 4 -1.64 67.40 9.41
N VAL A 5 -2.28 66.38 8.85
CA VAL A 5 -2.82 65.20 9.56
C VAL A 5 -1.73 64.13 9.56
N ASP A 6 -1.25 63.75 10.74
CA ASP A 6 -0.33 62.63 10.93
C ASP A 6 -1.09 61.31 10.83
N GLU A 7 -0.79 60.54 9.80
CA GLU A 7 -1.36 59.22 9.56
C GLU A 7 -0.54 58.17 10.32
N VAL A 8 -1.08 57.69 11.45
CA VAL A 8 -0.46 56.62 12.26
C VAL A 8 -0.75 55.28 11.60
N VAL A 9 0.24 54.74 10.89
CA VAL A 9 0.23 53.36 10.37
C VAL A 9 0.41 52.38 11.52
N GLN A 10 -0.66 51.64 11.84
CA GLN A 10 -0.69 50.61 12.86
C GLN A 10 -0.22 49.28 12.23
N ALA A 11 1.00 48.85 12.57
CA ALA A 11 1.52 47.55 12.16
C ALA A 11 0.84 46.44 12.98
N SER A 12 0.06 45.58 12.32
CA SER A 12 -0.45 44.35 12.92
C SER A 12 0.63 43.26 12.87
N ALA A 13 0.99 42.73 14.03
CA ALA A 13 1.86 41.57 14.14
C ALA A 13 1.09 40.33 13.67
N VAL A 14 1.62 39.65 12.64
CA VAL A 14 1.14 38.33 12.22
C VAL A 14 1.73 37.31 13.19
N GLU A 15 0.93 36.82 14.13
CA GLU A 15 1.30 35.69 14.97
C GLU A 15 1.47 34.44 14.11
N GLY A 16 2.72 33.95 14.03
CA GLY A 16 3.03 32.68 13.39
C GLY A 16 2.35 31.54 14.14
N LYS A 17 1.47 30.80 13.45
CA LYS A 17 1.00 29.50 13.92
C LYS A 17 2.21 28.61 14.14
N LYS A 18 2.44 28.19 15.39
CA LYS A 18 3.37 27.11 15.70
C LYS A 18 2.83 25.85 15.03
N ASP A 19 3.58 25.29 14.09
CA ASP A 19 3.34 23.95 13.56
C ASP A 19 3.55 22.95 14.70
N GLU A 20 2.46 22.62 15.40
CA GLU A 20 2.43 21.45 16.28
C GLU A 20 2.70 20.22 15.41
N LYS A 21 3.86 19.59 15.61
CA LYS A 21 4.17 18.31 14.96
C LYS A 21 3.07 17.32 15.31
N LYS A 22 2.23 16.98 14.32
CA LYS A 22 1.20 15.96 14.46
C LYS A 22 1.86 14.64 14.91
N GLU A 23 1.31 14.01 15.94
CA GLU A 23 1.76 12.70 16.41
C GLU A 23 1.62 11.65 15.29
N VAL A 24 2.65 10.84 15.07
CA VAL A 24 2.64 9.76 14.09
C VAL A 24 1.81 8.60 14.62
N LYS A 25 0.71 8.29 13.93
CA LYS A 25 -0.17 7.17 14.30
C LYS A 25 0.16 5.95 13.47
N TRP A 26 -0.04 4.77 14.07
CA TRP A 26 0.34 3.50 13.49
C TRP A 26 -0.82 2.52 13.48
N LEU A 27 -0.94 1.77 12.38
CA LEU A 27 -1.74 0.55 12.30
C LEU A 27 -0.87 -0.56 11.74
N LYS A 28 -0.40 -1.44 12.65
CA LYS A 28 0.53 -2.53 12.34
C LYS A 28 1.83 -2.05 11.69
N HIS A 29 1.89 -2.11 10.37
CA HIS A 29 3.08 -1.84 9.57
C HIS A 29 3.01 -0.52 8.83
N TYR A 30 1.89 0.18 8.99
CA TYR A 30 1.57 1.39 8.27
C TYR A 30 1.51 2.55 9.25
N SER A 31 2.04 3.71 8.85
CA SER A 31 1.98 4.94 9.65
C SER A 31 1.31 6.06 8.88
N SER A 32 0.83 7.06 9.62
CA SER A 32 0.20 8.26 9.06
C SER A 32 1.14 9.15 8.24
N GLU A 33 2.46 8.96 8.34
CA GLU A 33 3.46 9.73 7.58
C GLU A 33 3.80 9.11 6.22
N GLN A 34 3.45 7.84 6.01
CA GLN A 34 3.71 7.15 4.76
C GLN A 34 2.70 7.54 3.69
N SER A 35 3.17 7.75 2.46
CA SER A 35 2.33 7.73 1.26
C SER A 35 1.99 6.28 0.90
N ILE A 36 0.71 5.94 0.92
CA ILE A 36 0.22 4.57 0.77
C ILE A 36 -0.71 4.45 -0.44
N LEU A 37 -0.43 3.49 -1.31
CA LEU A 37 -1.32 3.04 -2.38
C LEU A 37 -1.93 1.69 -2.00
N THR A 38 -3.26 1.59 -1.94
CA THR A 38 -3.96 0.30 -1.85
C THR A 38 -4.51 -0.08 -3.22
N VAL A 39 -4.18 -1.30 -3.67
CA VAL A 39 -4.50 -1.82 -4.99
C VAL A 39 -5.61 -2.86 -4.88
N GLY A 40 -6.67 -2.70 -5.66
CA GLY A 40 -7.77 -3.66 -5.72
C GLY A 40 -8.55 -3.78 -4.40
N ASP A 41 -8.76 -2.66 -3.69
CA ASP A 41 -9.42 -2.64 -2.38
C ASP A 41 -10.95 -2.78 -2.52
N GLY A 42 -11.39 -3.99 -2.88
CA GLY A 42 -12.78 -4.42 -3.11
C GLY A 42 -13.89 -3.43 -2.72
N ASP A 43 -14.31 -3.45 -1.46
CA ASP A 43 -15.31 -2.54 -0.89
C ASP A 43 -14.71 -1.34 -0.13
N PHE A 44 -13.42 -1.08 -0.31
CA PHE A 44 -12.63 0.00 0.30
C PHE A 44 -12.47 -0.07 1.83
N SER A 45 -12.88 -1.17 2.46
CA SER A 45 -12.83 -1.32 3.91
C SER A 45 -11.41 -1.40 4.49
N PHE A 46 -10.42 -1.88 3.73
CA PHE A 46 -9.03 -1.92 4.21
C PHE A 46 -8.45 -0.50 4.30
N SER A 47 -8.63 0.28 3.23
CA SER A 47 -8.24 1.68 3.19
C SER A 47 -8.93 2.49 4.28
N LEU A 48 -10.22 2.24 4.53
CA LEU A 48 -10.94 2.93 5.59
C LEU A 48 -10.40 2.58 6.97
N ALA A 49 -9.99 1.33 7.21
CA ALA A 49 -9.36 0.93 8.46
C ALA A 49 -8.04 1.69 8.70
N LEU A 50 -7.21 1.84 7.66
CA LEU A 50 -5.99 2.65 7.71
C LEU A 50 -6.30 4.12 8.02
N ALA A 51 -7.17 4.75 7.22
CA ALA A 51 -7.52 6.16 7.38
C ALA A 51 -8.11 6.45 8.78
N THR A 52 -8.97 5.56 9.28
CA THR A 52 -9.56 5.65 10.63
C THR A 52 -8.49 5.60 11.72
N ALA A 53 -7.55 4.65 11.64
CA ALA A 53 -6.47 4.55 12.62
C ALA A 53 -5.53 5.75 12.59
N PHE A 54 -5.29 6.34 11.41
CA PHE A 54 -4.51 7.56 11.25
C PHE A 54 -5.30 8.82 11.63
N GLY A 55 -6.63 8.73 11.66
CA GLY A 55 -7.52 9.90 11.80
C GLY A 55 -7.47 10.86 10.62
N SER A 56 -6.87 10.45 9.50
CA SER A 56 -6.77 11.19 8.24
C SER A 56 -6.50 10.21 7.10
N GLY A 57 -7.03 10.52 5.91
CA GLY A 57 -6.77 9.80 4.66
C GLY A 57 -5.84 10.55 3.71
N GLU A 58 -5.29 11.72 4.09
CA GLU A 58 -4.55 12.62 3.17
C GLU A 58 -3.39 11.96 2.43
N ASN A 59 -2.70 11.00 3.06
CA ASN A 59 -1.57 10.28 2.46
C ASN A 59 -1.97 8.94 1.82
N LEU A 60 -3.27 8.67 1.67
CA LEU A 60 -3.81 7.41 1.16
C LEU A 60 -4.41 7.59 -0.24
N VAL A 61 -3.95 6.75 -1.17
CA VAL A 61 -4.57 6.54 -2.47
C VAL A 61 -5.20 5.16 -2.48
N ALA A 62 -6.53 5.10 -2.49
CA ALA A 62 -7.28 3.85 -2.50
C ALA A 62 -7.82 3.57 -3.89
N THR A 63 -7.58 2.37 -4.41
CA THR A 63 -7.92 2.04 -5.80
C THR A 63 -8.70 0.74 -5.95
N SER A 64 -9.54 0.69 -6.98
CA SER A 64 -10.24 -0.52 -7.42
C SER A 64 -10.19 -0.62 -8.95
N VAL A 65 -10.19 -1.85 -9.46
CA VAL A 65 -10.32 -2.12 -10.90
C VAL A 65 -11.74 -1.87 -11.41
N ASN A 66 -12.72 -1.89 -10.50
CA ASN A 66 -14.13 -1.68 -10.85
C ASN A 66 -14.46 -0.18 -10.87
N SER A 67 -15.37 0.20 -11.78
CA SER A 67 -15.95 1.54 -11.81
C SER A 67 -16.78 1.82 -10.55
N TYR A 68 -17.00 3.09 -10.24
CA TYR A 68 -17.84 3.52 -9.12
C TYR A 68 -19.26 2.91 -9.21
N ASP A 69 -19.89 2.96 -10.38
CA ASP A 69 -21.25 2.47 -10.59
C ASP A 69 -21.34 0.95 -10.35
N TYR A 70 -20.34 0.18 -10.80
CA TYR A 70 -20.30 -1.25 -10.51
C TYR A 70 -20.18 -1.49 -9.01
N LEU A 71 -19.31 -0.74 -8.33
CA LEU A 71 -19.07 -0.89 -6.90
C LEU A 71 -20.32 -0.59 -6.06
N ALA A 72 -21.02 0.50 -6.38
CA ALA A 72 -22.22 0.93 -5.66
C ALA A 72 -23.35 -0.13 -5.71
N VAL A 73 -23.47 -0.85 -6.83
CA VAL A 73 -24.46 -1.93 -6.99
C VAL A 73 -23.95 -3.26 -6.44
N SER A 74 -22.66 -3.53 -6.55
CA SER A 74 -22.08 -4.85 -6.29
C SER A 74 -21.67 -5.09 -4.85
N TYR A 75 -21.38 -4.03 -4.08
CA TYR A 75 -20.87 -4.14 -2.71
C TYR A 75 -21.66 -3.23 -1.79
N SER A 76 -22.39 -3.83 -0.85
CA SER A 76 -23.27 -3.11 0.09
C SER A 76 -22.56 -2.01 0.88
N ASN A 77 -21.26 -2.15 1.14
CA ASN A 77 -20.47 -1.19 1.91
C ASN A 77 -19.55 -0.30 1.07
N ALA A 78 -19.46 -0.48 -0.26
CA ALA A 78 -18.50 0.30 -1.04
C ALA A 78 -18.83 1.81 -1.02
N GLU A 79 -20.07 2.19 -1.28
CA GLU A 79 -20.48 3.61 -1.29
C GLU A 79 -20.24 4.33 0.05
N PRO A 80 -20.68 3.81 1.22
CA PRO A 80 -20.39 4.47 2.49
C PRO A 80 -18.88 4.52 2.80
N ASN A 81 -18.12 3.47 2.48
CA ASN A 81 -16.67 3.46 2.71
C ASN A 81 -15.94 4.49 1.82
N ILE A 82 -16.30 4.57 0.53
CA ILE A 82 -15.75 5.55 -0.41
C ILE A 82 -16.08 6.97 0.04
N THR A 83 -17.31 7.21 0.47
CA THR A 83 -17.77 8.52 0.95
C THR A 83 -16.96 8.96 2.17
N GLU A 84 -16.78 8.05 3.13
CA GLU A 84 -16.01 8.36 4.33
C GLU A 84 -14.52 8.57 4.02
N LEU A 85 -13.92 7.74 3.16
CA LEU A 85 -12.54 7.93 2.72
C LEU A 85 -12.31 9.31 2.10
N LYS A 86 -13.20 9.73 1.20
CA LYS A 86 -13.16 11.08 0.60
C LYS A 86 -13.33 12.17 1.65
N ARG A 87 -14.25 11.98 2.61
CA ARG A 87 -14.44 12.92 3.74
C ARG A 87 -13.19 13.06 4.60
N MET A 88 -12.43 11.96 4.76
CA MET A 88 -11.16 11.94 5.50
C MET A 88 -9.96 12.45 4.67
N GLY A 89 -10.17 12.81 3.40
CA GLY A 89 -9.13 13.38 2.54
C GLY A 89 -8.37 12.38 1.68
N ALA A 90 -8.77 11.10 1.65
CA ALA A 90 -8.15 10.10 0.78
C ALA A 90 -8.49 10.32 -0.70
N ARG A 91 -7.52 10.04 -1.56
CA ARG A 91 -7.73 9.97 -3.01
C ARG A 91 -8.30 8.61 -3.36
N VAL A 92 -9.56 8.57 -3.77
CA VAL A 92 -10.22 7.32 -4.23
C VAL A 92 -10.24 7.30 -5.76
N LEU A 93 -9.62 6.29 -6.35
CA LEU A 93 -9.57 6.07 -7.80
C LEU A 93 -10.29 4.76 -8.18
N HIS A 94 -10.95 4.79 -9.33
CA HIS A 94 -11.65 3.65 -9.92
C HIS A 94 -11.00 3.30 -11.26
N ASP A 95 -11.34 2.13 -11.80
CA ASP A 95 -10.83 1.66 -13.10
C ASP A 95 -9.29 1.57 -13.15
N VAL A 96 -8.66 1.24 -12.01
CA VAL A 96 -7.21 1.04 -11.90
C VAL A 96 -6.87 -0.44 -12.00
N ASP A 97 -6.34 -0.86 -13.16
CA ASP A 97 -5.81 -2.20 -13.36
C ASP A 97 -4.40 -2.32 -12.76
N ALA A 98 -4.21 -3.25 -11.82
CA ALA A 98 -2.92 -3.53 -11.19
C ALA A 98 -1.80 -3.89 -12.20
N THR A 99 -2.16 -4.40 -13.38
CA THR A 99 -1.24 -4.78 -14.46
C THR A 99 -0.82 -3.61 -15.35
N GLU A 100 -1.45 -2.44 -15.21
CA GLU A 100 -1.18 -1.23 -16.00
C GLU A 100 -1.04 0.05 -15.15
N MET A 101 -1.20 -0.04 -13.83
CA MET A 101 -1.34 1.10 -12.92
C MET A 101 -0.18 2.11 -12.95
N LYS A 102 1.04 1.68 -13.34
CA LYS A 102 2.17 2.60 -13.50
C LYS A 102 1.90 3.69 -14.55
N SER A 103 1.12 3.35 -15.57
CA SER A 103 0.78 4.27 -16.67
C SER A 103 -0.48 5.10 -16.42
N HIS A 104 -1.22 4.79 -15.35
CA HIS A 104 -2.50 5.42 -15.05
C HIS A 104 -2.33 6.93 -14.85
N ALA A 105 -3.20 7.74 -15.46
CA ALA A 105 -3.03 9.19 -15.58
C ALA A 105 -2.84 9.90 -14.23
N TYR A 106 -3.48 9.37 -13.18
CA TYR A 106 -3.42 9.90 -11.82
C TYR A 106 -2.37 9.26 -10.92
N LEU A 107 -1.66 8.22 -11.37
CA LEU A 107 -0.63 7.52 -10.57
C LEU A 107 0.78 7.66 -11.16
N LYS A 108 0.90 7.87 -12.47
CA LYS A 108 2.19 7.84 -13.20
C LYS A 108 3.26 8.83 -12.73
N LEU A 109 2.88 9.84 -11.94
CA LEU A 109 3.79 10.83 -11.37
C LEU A 109 3.97 10.66 -9.85
N ASP A 110 3.21 9.77 -9.23
CA ASP A 110 3.29 9.50 -7.79
C ASP A 110 4.40 8.49 -7.50
N GLN A 111 4.93 8.55 -6.27
CA GLN A 111 5.77 7.51 -5.69
C GLN A 111 5.31 7.22 -4.26
N PHE A 112 5.26 5.95 -3.88
CA PHE A 112 4.69 5.51 -2.61
C PHE A 112 5.73 4.88 -1.69
N ASP A 113 5.60 5.15 -0.39
CA ASP A 113 6.33 4.44 0.65
C ASP A 113 5.78 3.02 0.82
N ARG A 114 4.48 2.82 0.61
CA ARG A 114 3.82 1.52 0.71
C ARG A 114 2.86 1.29 -0.45
N ILE A 115 3.02 0.17 -1.15
CA ILE A 115 2.04 -0.32 -2.13
C ILE A 115 1.48 -1.64 -1.61
N VAL A 116 0.18 -1.68 -1.34
CA VAL A 116 -0.49 -2.80 -0.67
C VAL A 116 -1.48 -3.47 -1.61
N PHE A 117 -1.33 -4.78 -1.81
CA PHE A 117 -2.28 -5.59 -2.58
C PHE A 117 -2.73 -6.80 -1.74
N ASN A 118 -3.93 -6.69 -1.16
CA ASN A 118 -4.49 -7.74 -0.32
C ASN A 118 -5.31 -8.72 -1.16
N PHE A 119 -4.93 -9.99 -1.10
CA PHE A 119 -5.57 -11.12 -1.77
C PHE A 119 -5.78 -10.91 -3.28
N PRO A 120 -4.71 -10.59 -4.04
CA PRO A 120 -4.78 -10.42 -5.49
C PRO A 120 -5.41 -11.64 -6.17
N HIS A 121 -6.23 -11.41 -7.19
CA HIS A 121 -6.91 -12.47 -7.91
C HIS A 121 -7.21 -12.07 -9.36
N ALA A 122 -6.86 -12.93 -10.31
CA ALA A 122 -7.01 -12.67 -11.75
C ALA A 122 -8.44 -12.93 -12.29
N GLY A 123 -9.46 -12.78 -11.44
CA GLY A 123 -10.84 -13.17 -11.76
C GLY A 123 -11.10 -14.69 -11.77
N PHE A 124 -12.38 -15.07 -11.94
CA PHE A 124 -12.84 -16.46 -11.76
C PHE A 124 -13.00 -17.19 -13.10
N ALA A 125 -11.99 -17.99 -13.48
CA ALA A 125 -11.97 -18.77 -14.72
C ALA A 125 -11.87 -20.29 -14.50
N GLY A 126 -12.35 -20.79 -13.35
CA GLY A 126 -12.35 -22.21 -13.01
C GLY A 126 -12.08 -22.47 -11.54
N ARG A 127 -11.58 -23.68 -11.22
CA ARG A 127 -11.15 -24.04 -9.87
C ARG A 127 -9.73 -23.52 -9.63
N GLU A 128 -9.46 -23.03 -8.42
CA GLU A 128 -8.13 -22.60 -7.94
C GLU A 128 -7.00 -23.64 -8.15
N THR A 129 -7.35 -24.91 -8.33
CA THR A 129 -6.39 -26.01 -8.51
C THR A 129 -6.03 -26.27 -9.98
N MET A 130 -6.72 -25.64 -10.93
CA MET A 130 -6.47 -25.83 -12.37
C MET A 130 -5.22 -25.06 -12.80
N SER A 131 -4.35 -25.69 -13.61
CA SER A 131 -3.06 -25.13 -14.02
C SER A 131 -3.19 -23.81 -14.78
N HIS A 132 -4.19 -23.67 -15.66
CA HIS A 132 -4.41 -22.42 -16.41
C HIS A 132 -4.90 -21.27 -15.52
N VAL A 133 -5.71 -21.58 -14.49
CA VAL A 133 -6.15 -20.59 -13.49
C VAL A 133 -4.96 -20.09 -12.67
N ILE A 134 -4.11 -21.01 -12.21
CA ILE A 134 -2.87 -20.65 -11.50
C ILE A 134 -1.94 -19.83 -12.39
N SER A 135 -1.78 -20.22 -13.66
CA SER A 135 -0.96 -19.45 -14.60
C SER A 135 -1.46 -18.02 -14.74
N SER A 136 -2.79 -17.82 -14.86
CA SER A 136 -3.40 -16.48 -14.89
C SER A 136 -3.10 -15.67 -13.61
N HIS A 137 -3.17 -16.30 -12.44
CA HIS A 137 -2.82 -15.64 -11.18
C HIS A 137 -1.34 -15.25 -11.10
N LYS A 138 -0.44 -16.10 -11.61
CA LYS A 138 0.99 -15.80 -11.70
C LYS A 138 1.25 -14.64 -12.65
N ASP A 139 0.59 -14.63 -13.81
CA ASP A 139 0.74 -13.56 -14.80
C ASP A 139 0.24 -12.21 -14.25
N HIS A 140 -0.87 -12.23 -13.52
CA HIS A 140 -1.42 -11.04 -12.85
C HIS A 140 -0.45 -10.49 -11.78
N LEU A 141 0.07 -11.36 -10.91
CA LEU A 141 1.05 -10.96 -9.89
C LEU A 141 2.37 -10.46 -10.50
N ARG A 142 2.88 -11.13 -11.53
CA ARG A 142 4.09 -10.71 -12.25
C ARG A 142 3.93 -9.31 -12.83
N ALA A 143 2.79 -9.06 -13.49
CA ALA A 143 2.50 -7.74 -14.04
C ALA A 143 2.33 -6.68 -12.94
N PHE A 144 1.68 -7.03 -11.83
CA PHE A 144 1.58 -6.16 -10.66
C PHE A 144 2.95 -5.77 -10.11
N PHE A 145 3.84 -6.73 -9.83
CA PHE A 145 5.17 -6.44 -9.27
C PHE A 145 5.98 -5.51 -10.17
N ARG A 146 5.96 -5.74 -11.48
CA ARG A 146 6.61 -4.85 -12.46
C ARG A 146 6.06 -3.43 -12.44
N ASN A 147 4.73 -3.27 -12.28
CA ASN A 147 4.12 -1.94 -12.21
C ASN A 147 4.38 -1.25 -10.87
N ALA A 148 4.23 -2.00 -9.77
CA ALA A 148 4.42 -1.51 -8.41
C ALA A 148 5.86 -1.03 -8.19
N GLY A 149 6.88 -1.77 -8.66
CA GLY A 149 8.28 -1.33 -8.57
C GLY A 149 8.53 0.01 -9.27
N GLY A 150 7.78 0.33 -10.33
CA GLY A 150 7.88 1.61 -11.02
C GLY A 150 7.18 2.79 -10.35
N LEU A 151 6.43 2.54 -9.28
CA LEU A 151 5.74 3.54 -8.45
C LEU A 151 6.30 3.58 -7.01
N LEU A 152 7.36 2.82 -6.73
CA LEU A 152 7.93 2.68 -5.40
C LEU A 152 8.98 3.76 -5.15
N ARG A 153 9.00 4.32 -3.93
CA ARG A 153 10.13 5.14 -3.47
C ARG A 153 11.37 4.26 -3.24
N ALA A 154 12.54 4.89 -3.12
CA ALA A 154 13.81 4.18 -2.97
C ALA A 154 13.84 3.23 -1.75
N ASP A 155 13.20 3.63 -0.65
CA ASP A 155 13.02 2.87 0.59
C ASP A 155 11.58 2.36 0.76
N GLY A 156 10.80 2.37 -0.31
CA GLY A 156 9.41 1.91 -0.30
C GLY A 156 9.31 0.39 -0.20
N GLU A 157 8.15 -0.07 0.27
CA GLU A 157 7.84 -1.50 0.41
C GLU A 157 6.57 -1.87 -0.36
N ILE A 158 6.60 -3.04 -1.00
CA ILE A 158 5.42 -3.67 -1.59
C ILE A 158 4.94 -4.75 -0.62
N HIS A 159 3.67 -4.68 -0.22
CA HIS A 159 3.04 -5.65 0.67
C HIS A 159 1.97 -6.43 -0.08
N VAL A 160 2.13 -7.75 -0.15
CA VAL A 160 1.13 -8.65 -0.72
C VAL A 160 0.62 -9.57 0.37
N SER A 161 -0.67 -9.48 0.70
CA SER A 161 -1.29 -10.42 1.64
C SER A 161 -1.96 -11.55 0.87
N HIS A 162 -1.65 -12.80 1.20
CA HIS A 162 -2.24 -13.94 0.51
C HIS A 162 -2.34 -15.17 1.40
N LYS A 163 -3.24 -16.08 1.02
CA LYS A 163 -3.36 -17.40 1.65
C LYS A 163 -2.13 -18.24 1.37
N THR A 164 -1.82 -19.13 2.30
CA THR A 164 -0.76 -20.15 2.16
C THR A 164 -1.39 -21.55 2.07
N GLY A 165 -0.58 -22.54 1.72
CA GLY A 165 -1.03 -23.91 1.51
C GLY A 165 -1.52 -24.15 0.09
N HIS A 166 -1.81 -25.41 -0.23
CA HIS A 166 -2.33 -25.78 -1.54
C HIS A 166 -3.73 -25.17 -1.80
N PRO A 167 -4.00 -24.60 -2.99
CA PRO A 167 -3.13 -24.51 -4.17
C PRO A 167 -2.29 -23.22 -4.24
N TYR A 168 -2.43 -22.33 -3.26
CA TYR A 168 -1.88 -20.98 -3.26
C TYR A 168 -0.35 -20.93 -3.24
N ASP A 169 0.31 -21.93 -2.64
CA ASP A 169 1.78 -22.01 -2.68
C ASP A 169 2.32 -22.16 -4.12
N ARG A 170 1.53 -22.73 -5.05
CA ARG A 170 1.91 -22.85 -6.47
C ARG A 170 1.86 -21.53 -7.24
N TRP A 171 1.43 -20.45 -6.60
CA TRP A 171 1.48 -19.12 -7.20
C TRP A 171 2.89 -18.54 -7.11
N GLU A 172 3.76 -19.08 -6.24
CA GLU A 172 5.19 -18.75 -6.19
C GLU A 172 5.45 -17.24 -6.08
N ILE A 173 4.70 -16.56 -5.20
CA ILE A 173 4.67 -15.09 -5.05
C ILE A 173 6.08 -14.51 -4.90
N GLU A 174 6.93 -15.14 -4.09
CA GLU A 174 8.31 -14.71 -3.86
C GLU A 174 9.17 -14.75 -5.14
N GLN A 175 9.05 -15.82 -5.92
CA GLN A 175 9.75 -15.94 -7.20
C GLN A 175 9.24 -14.90 -8.22
N LEU A 176 7.93 -14.66 -8.27
CA LEU A 176 7.36 -13.65 -9.18
C LEU A 176 7.82 -12.23 -8.84
N ALA A 177 8.05 -11.94 -7.56
CA ALA A 177 8.59 -10.66 -7.15
C ALA A 177 10.06 -10.50 -7.57
N SER A 178 10.88 -11.54 -7.40
CA SER A 178 12.31 -11.50 -7.76
C SER A 178 12.55 -11.31 -9.26
N GLU A 179 11.65 -11.79 -10.11
CA GLU A 179 11.64 -11.49 -11.56
C GLU A 179 11.53 -9.98 -11.87
N SER A 180 11.14 -9.15 -10.90
CA SER A 180 11.06 -7.69 -10.98
C SER A 180 12.09 -6.96 -10.09
N SER A 181 13.22 -7.60 -9.76
CA SER A 181 14.28 -7.04 -8.89
C SER A 181 13.79 -6.63 -7.50
N LEU A 182 12.80 -7.37 -6.98
CA LEU A 182 12.27 -7.20 -5.63
C LEU A 182 12.74 -8.35 -4.74
N VAL A 183 13.22 -8.02 -3.55
CA VAL A 183 13.69 -8.99 -2.56
C VAL A 183 12.70 -9.06 -1.41
N MET A 184 12.25 -10.28 -1.07
CA MET A 184 11.43 -10.48 0.12
C MET A 184 12.31 -10.38 1.36
N PHE A 185 12.09 -9.37 2.19
CA PHE A 185 12.82 -9.21 3.46
C PHE A 185 12.02 -9.67 4.67
N LYS A 186 10.69 -9.83 4.52
CA LYS A 186 9.82 -10.29 5.62
C LYS A 186 8.59 -11.02 5.12
N LYS A 187 8.16 -12.01 5.90
CA LYS A 187 6.89 -12.73 5.76
C LYS A 187 6.28 -12.90 7.15
N GLU A 188 5.08 -12.38 7.36
CA GLU A 188 4.42 -12.44 8.66
C GLU A 188 2.93 -12.80 8.58
N PRO A 189 2.33 -13.39 9.62
CA PRO A 189 0.91 -13.72 9.61
C PRO A 189 0.02 -12.50 9.35
N PHE A 190 -1.01 -12.68 8.53
CA PHE A 190 -2.04 -11.68 8.30
C PHE A 190 -3.27 -12.01 9.14
N TRP A 191 -3.64 -11.09 10.02
CA TRP A 191 -4.81 -11.24 10.87
C TRP A 191 -5.83 -10.13 10.58
N GLN A 192 -7.04 -10.52 10.18
CA GLN A 192 -8.10 -9.56 9.86
C GLN A 192 -8.42 -8.63 11.04
N PHE A 193 -8.41 -9.15 12.27
CA PHE A 193 -8.76 -8.37 13.46
C PHE A 193 -7.77 -7.23 13.75
N GLU A 194 -6.58 -7.25 13.15
CA GLU A 194 -5.60 -6.17 13.26
C GLU A 194 -5.95 -4.94 12.43
N TYR A 195 -6.99 -5.04 11.59
CA TYR A 195 -7.52 -3.96 10.76
C TYR A 195 -9.02 -3.79 11.08
N PRO A 196 -9.38 -3.03 12.15
CA PRO A 196 -10.76 -2.85 12.55
C PRO A 196 -11.63 -2.32 11.41
N GLY A 197 -12.75 -3.01 11.13
CA GLY A 197 -13.65 -2.67 10.03
C GLY A 197 -13.29 -3.28 8.67
N TYR A 198 -12.10 -3.86 8.51
CA TYR A 198 -11.72 -4.51 7.26
C TYR A 198 -12.60 -5.73 6.95
N ASN A 199 -13.09 -5.80 5.72
CA ASN A 199 -13.99 -6.83 5.22
C ASN A 199 -13.59 -7.30 3.82
N GLN A 200 -12.92 -8.45 3.73
CA GLN A 200 -12.43 -9.00 2.47
C GLN A 200 -13.58 -9.53 1.57
N LYS A 201 -13.57 -9.14 0.30
CA LYS A 201 -14.62 -9.48 -0.68
C LYS A 201 -14.07 -10.20 -1.91
N ARG A 202 -14.88 -11.07 -2.52
CA ARG A 202 -14.45 -11.94 -3.63
C ARG A 202 -14.05 -11.23 -4.92
N GLY A 203 -14.36 -9.95 -5.09
CA GLY A 203 -13.83 -9.16 -6.20
C GLY A 203 -14.59 -9.25 -7.54
N ALA A 204 -15.41 -10.29 -7.78
CA ALA A 204 -16.19 -10.40 -9.03
C ALA A 204 -17.36 -11.41 -8.94
N GLY A 205 -18.26 -11.34 -9.95
CA GLY A 205 -19.39 -12.25 -10.15
C GLY A 205 -20.55 -12.05 -9.17
N ALA A 206 -21.60 -12.87 -9.26
CA ALA A 206 -22.80 -12.76 -8.42
C ALA A 206 -22.56 -12.97 -6.91
N ARG A 207 -21.33 -13.30 -6.52
CA ARG A 207 -20.89 -13.49 -5.13
C ARG A 207 -19.79 -12.51 -4.73
N CYS A 208 -19.61 -11.42 -5.49
CA CYS A 208 -18.58 -10.40 -5.26
C CYS A 208 -18.62 -9.88 -3.81
N ASP A 209 -19.80 -9.55 -3.28
CA ASP A 209 -19.96 -9.05 -1.90
C ASP A 209 -19.87 -10.12 -0.80
N LYS A 210 -19.66 -11.39 -1.16
CA LYS A 210 -19.48 -12.44 -0.16
C LYS A 210 -18.03 -12.49 0.29
N ASN A 211 -17.86 -12.67 1.60
CA ASN A 211 -16.55 -12.89 2.18
C ASN A 211 -15.96 -14.22 1.72
N PHE A 212 -14.64 -14.34 1.83
CA PHE A 212 -13.91 -15.59 1.58
C PHE A 212 -12.98 -15.91 2.76
N PRO A 213 -12.67 -17.20 3.00
CA PRO A 213 -11.80 -17.59 4.10
C PRO A 213 -10.38 -17.05 3.89
N ILE A 214 -9.83 -16.43 4.92
CA ILE A 214 -8.46 -15.88 4.97
C ILE A 214 -7.63 -16.44 6.13
N SER A 215 -8.10 -17.51 6.78
CA SER A 215 -7.30 -18.22 7.78
C SER A 215 -6.02 -18.76 7.16
N GLY A 216 -4.89 -18.68 7.89
CA GLY A 216 -3.58 -19.11 7.40
C GLY A 216 -2.96 -18.18 6.36
N SER A 217 -3.43 -16.94 6.24
CA SER A 217 -2.83 -15.96 5.33
C SER A 217 -1.61 -15.29 5.94
N VAL A 218 -0.73 -14.80 5.07
CA VAL A 218 0.50 -14.09 5.42
C VAL A 218 0.62 -12.85 4.55
N THR A 219 1.34 -11.84 5.05
CA THR A 219 1.80 -10.70 4.27
C THR A 219 3.26 -10.90 3.91
N TYR A 220 3.53 -10.95 2.60
CA TYR A 220 4.86 -10.90 2.01
C TYR A 220 5.26 -9.44 1.84
N LYS A 221 6.48 -9.08 2.26
CA LYS A 221 7.00 -7.73 2.16
C LYS A 221 8.28 -7.70 1.35
N PHE A 222 8.28 -6.83 0.36
CA PHE A 222 9.33 -6.73 -0.63
C PHE A 222 9.87 -5.30 -0.69
N SER A 223 11.16 -5.16 -0.96
CA SER A 223 11.82 -3.90 -1.30
C SER A 223 12.59 -4.07 -2.61
N MET A 224 12.98 -2.97 -3.25
CA MET A 224 13.93 -3.04 -4.36
C MET A 224 15.24 -3.66 -3.88
N GLU A 225 15.85 -4.49 -4.73
CA GLU A 225 17.22 -4.93 -4.54
C GLU A 225 18.15 -3.69 -4.54
N ARG A 226 18.95 -3.53 -3.49
CA ARG A 226 19.93 -2.45 -3.43
C ARG A 226 21.13 -2.85 -4.26
N ASN A 227 21.50 -2.03 -5.22
CA ASN A 227 22.80 -2.15 -5.87
C ASN A 227 23.87 -1.68 -4.89
N GLU A 228 24.84 -2.54 -4.58
CA GLU A 228 25.93 -2.23 -3.64
C GLU A 228 26.84 -1.07 -4.12
N ASP A 229 26.70 -0.65 -5.38
CA ASP A 229 27.47 0.45 -6.00
C ASP A 229 26.84 1.86 -5.82
N ASP A 230 25.68 1.99 -5.16
CA ASP A 230 25.07 3.30 -4.89
C ASP A 230 25.64 3.93 -3.61
N GLU A 231 26.78 4.63 -3.74
CA GLU A 231 27.52 5.34 -2.69
C GLU A 231 26.73 6.49 -2.00
N SER A 232 25.44 6.68 -2.29
CA SER A 232 24.65 7.81 -1.78
C SER A 232 23.91 7.54 -0.44
N ALA A 233 23.98 6.34 0.14
CA ALA A 233 23.25 6.02 1.38
C ALA A 233 24.00 6.40 2.68
N PRO A 234 23.29 6.85 3.75
CA PRO A 234 23.93 7.25 5.00
C PRO A 234 24.65 6.09 5.69
N ILE A 235 25.84 6.40 6.22
CA ILE A 235 26.88 5.52 6.78
C ILE A 235 26.40 4.53 7.88
N HIS A 236 25.15 4.63 8.36
CA HIS A 236 24.72 3.94 9.58
C HIS A 236 24.54 2.41 9.44
N LEU A 237 24.32 1.89 8.23
CA LEU A 237 24.13 0.44 8.01
C LEU A 237 25.43 -0.29 7.63
N THR A 238 26.37 0.39 6.97
CA THR A 238 27.68 -0.18 6.62
C THR A 238 28.48 -0.51 7.88
N VAL A 239 28.41 0.36 8.89
CA VAL A 239 29.05 0.11 10.20
C VAL A 239 28.41 -1.08 10.92
N ALA A 240 27.10 -1.30 10.79
CA ALA A 240 26.43 -2.44 11.40
C ALA A 240 26.84 -3.78 10.76
N LEU A 241 27.00 -3.82 9.43
CA LEU A 241 27.50 -5.02 8.75
C LEU A 241 28.98 -5.29 9.08
N ASP A 242 29.80 -4.26 9.20
CA ASP A 242 31.22 -4.42 9.57
C ASP A 242 31.40 -4.87 11.03
N LEU A 243 30.55 -4.38 11.95
CA LEU A 243 30.52 -4.86 13.34
C LEU A 243 30.11 -6.33 13.42
N MET A 244 29.10 -6.77 12.65
CA MET A 244 28.70 -8.18 12.61
C MET A 244 29.78 -9.09 12.01
N LYS A 245 30.55 -8.59 11.03
CA LYS A 245 31.70 -9.32 10.46
C LYS A 245 32.87 -9.43 11.45
N LEU A 246 33.09 -8.41 12.28
CA LEU A 246 34.14 -8.43 13.31
C LEU A 246 33.82 -9.46 14.41
N GLU A 247 32.57 -9.53 14.86
CA GLU A 247 32.14 -10.46 15.91
C GLU A 247 32.26 -11.93 15.47
N ALA A 248 31.96 -12.23 14.20
CA ALA A 248 32.11 -13.57 13.64
C ALA A 248 33.57 -14.06 13.57
N VAL A 249 34.53 -13.16 13.38
CA VAL A 249 35.97 -13.48 13.35
C VAL A 249 36.50 -13.72 14.77
N THR A 250 35.99 -13.02 15.77
CA THR A 250 36.42 -13.20 17.17
C THR A 250 35.83 -14.44 17.86
N SER A 251 34.74 -15.02 17.35
CA SER A 251 34.13 -16.23 17.91
C SER A 251 34.72 -17.54 17.36
N SER A 252 35.69 -17.47 16.43
CA SER A 252 36.34 -18.64 15.80
C SER A 252 37.81 -18.78 16.19
N ALA A 253 38.27 -18.11 17.26
CA ALA A 253 39.62 -18.20 17.81
C ALA A 253 39.64 -18.92 19.17
#